data_AF-A0A085M074-F1
#
_entry.id   AF-A0A085M074-F1
#
_cell.length_a   1.000
_cell.length_b   1.000
_cell.length_c   1.000
_cell.angle_alpha   90.00
_cell.angle_beta   90.00
_cell.angle_gamma   90.00
#
_symmetry.space_group_name_H-M   'P 1'
#
loop_
_entity.id
_entity.type
_entity.pdbx_description
1 polymer ?
#
loop_
_entity_poly.entity_id
_entity_poly.type
_entity_poly.pdbx_seq_one_letter_code
_entity_poly.pdbx_strand_id
1 'polypeptide(L)'
;MDSSAKKKCRQYSVEYLSYGFIPTPQNPSMAFCLNCTKMFSNESMRLSKMKKHLDSAHPDKKDKPLEYYQNLRNNFEKRMTLPRMVTERSKTLDKGIIASYEISQLIAKTGNCHNIGESLILPAVSTVISAMTTINAREILQSIPLSNSTVSRRTNGMAEDIEEQLVCLLRPKSFLCCSTKLFCKTTMLYLWLMCNSGMGPS
;
A
#
# COMPACT_ATOMS: atom_id res chain seq x y z
N MET A 1 2.17 43.82 28.24
CA MET A 1 2.64 42.78 27.30
C MET A 1 1.45 41.88 26.99
N ASP A 2 1.35 41.54 25.72
CA ASP A 2 0.14 41.28 24.93
C ASP A 2 -0.70 40.06 25.36
N SER A 3 -1.98 40.33 25.64
CA SER A 3 -3.03 39.34 25.80
C SER A 3 -3.36 38.73 24.44
N SER A 4 -2.78 37.57 24.15
CA SER A 4 -3.10 36.74 22.97
C SER A 4 -4.59 36.39 22.95
N ALA A 5 -5.38 37.24 22.29
CA ALA A 5 -6.78 36.97 21.99
C ALA A 5 -6.83 35.78 21.03
N LYS A 6 -7.37 34.65 21.50
CA LYS A 6 -7.61 33.46 20.67
C LYS A 6 -8.46 33.87 19.46
N LYS A 7 -7.83 34.00 18.28
CA LYS A 7 -8.55 34.28 17.02
C LYS A 7 -9.57 33.16 16.80
N LYS A 8 -10.86 33.49 16.77
CA LYS A 8 -11.95 32.53 16.50
C LYS A 8 -11.74 31.92 15.11
N CYS A 9 -11.36 30.65 15.08
CA CYS A 9 -11.24 29.88 13.85
C CYS A 9 -12.65 29.44 13.39
N ARG A 10 -13.04 29.80 12.17
CA ARG A 10 -14.27 29.30 11.54
C ARG A 10 -14.09 27.85 11.15
N GLN A 11 -15.02 26.99 11.55
CA GLN A 11 -15.09 25.62 11.04
C GLN A 11 -15.73 25.60 9.64
N TYR A 12 -15.38 24.58 8.87
CA TYR A 12 -15.98 24.33 7.56
C TYR A 12 -17.47 23.95 7.72
N SER A 13 -18.34 24.53 6.89
CA SER A 13 -19.75 24.15 6.79
C SER A 13 -20.01 23.46 5.45
N VAL A 14 -20.88 22.45 5.45
CA VAL A 14 -21.29 21.71 4.24
C VAL A 14 -21.91 22.65 3.19
N GLU A 15 -22.56 23.73 3.62
CA GLU A 15 -23.16 24.75 2.76
C GLU A 15 -22.13 25.43 1.83
N TYR A 16 -20.84 25.46 2.23
CA TYR A 16 -19.78 26.04 1.41
C TYR A 16 -19.55 25.29 0.10
N LEU A 17 -19.97 24.02 0.03
CA LEU A 17 -19.95 23.23 -1.19
C LEU A 17 -20.86 23.82 -2.28
N SER A 18 -21.97 24.47 -1.90
CA SER A 18 -22.87 25.12 -2.88
C SER A 18 -22.20 26.31 -3.60
N TYR A 19 -21.11 26.84 -3.05
CA TYR A 19 -20.26 27.86 -3.68
C TYR A 19 -18.99 27.28 -4.31
N GLY A 20 -18.86 25.95 -4.34
CA GLY A 20 -17.72 25.24 -4.92
C GLY A 20 -16.47 25.19 -4.05
N PHE A 21 -16.61 25.27 -2.72
CA PHE A 21 -15.47 25.17 -1.79
C PHE A 21 -15.44 23.82 -1.06
N ILE A 22 -14.23 23.34 -0.78
CA ILE A 22 -13.98 22.13 0.04
C ILE A 22 -12.91 22.43 1.10
N PRO A 23 -12.89 21.72 2.24
CA PRO A 23 -11.85 21.90 3.24
C PRO A 23 -10.55 21.25 2.77
N THR A 24 -9.42 21.83 3.19
CA THR A 24 -8.10 21.24 2.92
C THR A 24 -7.83 20.07 3.88
N PRO A 25 -7.32 18.92 3.41
CA PRO A 25 -7.03 17.76 4.28
C PRO A 25 -5.99 18.07 5.37
N GLN A 26 -4.99 18.90 5.05
CA GLN A 26 -3.93 19.27 6.01
C GLN A 26 -4.41 20.27 7.08
N ASN A 27 -5.38 21.11 6.76
CA ASN A 27 -5.88 22.12 7.69
C ASN A 27 -7.37 22.42 7.42
N PRO A 28 -8.28 21.93 8.27
CA PRO A 28 -9.72 22.19 8.16
C PRO A 28 -10.09 23.68 8.26
N SER A 29 -9.17 24.53 8.71
CA SER A 29 -9.33 25.98 8.82
C SER A 29 -9.10 26.71 7.49
N MET A 30 -8.72 25.99 6.44
CA MET A 30 -8.49 26.49 5.09
C MET A 30 -9.45 25.82 4.11
N ALA A 31 -9.87 26.58 3.09
CA ALA A 31 -10.76 26.08 2.06
C ALA A 31 -10.14 26.25 0.67
N PHE A 32 -10.51 25.36 -0.23
CA PHE A 32 -10.06 25.34 -1.62
C PHE A 32 -11.25 25.53 -2.55
N CYS A 33 -11.13 26.41 -3.54
CA CYS A 33 -12.12 26.54 -4.60
C CYS A 33 -11.92 25.42 -5.63
N LEU A 34 -12.92 24.59 -5.87
CA LEU A 34 -12.89 23.48 -6.84
C LEU A 34 -12.76 23.96 -8.29
N ASN A 35 -13.14 25.21 -8.57
CA ASN A 35 -13.18 25.76 -9.93
C ASN A 35 -11.82 26.31 -10.40
N CYS A 36 -11.13 27.09 -9.54
CA CYS A 36 -9.82 27.68 -9.85
C CYS A 36 -8.67 27.09 -9.06
N THR A 37 -8.93 26.16 -8.15
CA THR A 37 -7.91 25.54 -7.30
C THR A 37 -7.14 26.53 -6.42
N LYS A 38 -7.78 27.66 -6.06
CA LYS A 38 -7.19 28.68 -5.18
C LYS A 38 -7.46 28.35 -3.72
N MET A 39 -6.45 28.51 -2.88
CA MET A 39 -6.53 28.29 -1.43
C MET A 39 -6.91 29.58 -0.69
N PHE A 40 -7.77 29.44 0.32
CA PHE A 40 -8.32 30.54 1.10
C PHE A 40 -8.04 30.33 2.59
N SER A 41 -7.59 31.40 3.25
CA SER A 41 -7.39 31.45 4.69
C SER A 41 -8.73 31.45 5.43
N ASN A 42 -8.68 31.16 6.74
CA ASN A 42 -9.85 31.14 7.61
C ASN A 42 -10.66 32.45 7.58
N GLU A 43 -9.97 33.60 7.51
CA GLU A 43 -10.59 34.93 7.43
C GLU A 43 -11.39 35.16 6.12
N SER A 44 -11.09 34.35 5.11
CA SER A 44 -11.75 34.36 3.81
C SER A 44 -12.86 33.31 3.69
N MET A 45 -12.96 32.37 4.65
CA MET A 45 -14.08 31.42 4.76
C MET A 45 -15.36 32.07 5.34
N ARG A 46 -15.66 33.29 4.92
CA ARG A 46 -16.96 33.92 5.18
C ARG A 46 -17.84 33.65 3.97
N LEU A 47 -19.06 33.19 4.19
CA LEU A 47 -20.07 32.98 3.15
C LEU A 47 -20.15 34.12 2.13
N SER A 48 -20.17 35.38 2.62
CA SER A 48 -20.19 36.56 1.75
C SER A 48 -18.95 36.69 0.85
N LYS A 49 -17.77 36.34 1.34
CA LYS A 49 -16.52 36.37 0.55
C LYS A 49 -16.44 35.21 -0.45
N MET A 50 -16.90 34.02 -0.06
CA MET A 50 -16.96 32.84 -0.94
C MET A 50 -17.95 33.05 -2.07
N LYS A 51 -19.16 33.56 -1.77
CA LYS A 51 -20.14 33.95 -2.77
C LYS A 51 -19.60 35.04 -3.70
N LYS A 52 -18.98 36.09 -3.15
CA LYS A 52 -18.35 37.15 -3.95
C LYS A 52 -17.27 36.59 -4.87
N HIS A 53 -16.44 35.66 -4.40
CA HIS A 53 -15.44 35.00 -5.24
C HIS A 53 -16.08 34.22 -6.38
N LEU A 54 -17.12 33.42 -6.10
CA LEU A 54 -17.88 32.71 -7.14
C LEU A 54 -18.42 33.68 -8.19
N ASP A 55 -19.10 34.73 -7.75
CA ASP A 55 -19.70 35.74 -8.64
C ASP A 55 -18.65 36.46 -9.49
N SER A 56 -17.49 36.80 -8.94
CA SER A 56 -16.47 37.59 -9.64
C SER A 56 -15.50 36.77 -10.48
N ALA A 57 -15.10 35.59 -10.01
CA ALA A 57 -14.06 34.78 -10.64
C ALA A 57 -14.64 33.67 -11.53
N HIS A 58 -15.90 33.28 -11.29
CA HIS A 58 -16.60 32.20 -11.98
C HIS A 58 -18.04 32.56 -12.32
N PRO A 59 -18.27 33.67 -13.06
CA PRO A 59 -19.61 34.14 -13.40
C PRO A 59 -20.42 33.10 -14.18
N ASP A 60 -19.75 32.25 -14.96
CA ASP A 60 -20.31 31.13 -15.72
C ASP A 60 -20.88 29.99 -14.86
N LYS A 61 -20.55 29.96 -13.56
CA LYS A 61 -20.90 28.85 -12.65
C LYS A 61 -21.80 29.28 -11.49
N LYS A 62 -22.21 30.54 -11.45
CA LYS A 62 -23.01 31.12 -10.36
C LYS A 62 -24.33 30.40 -10.09
N ASP A 63 -25.02 30.00 -11.15
CA ASP A 63 -26.38 29.42 -11.08
C ASP A 63 -26.38 27.89 -11.18
N LYS A 64 -25.23 27.24 -10.94
CA LYS A 64 -25.15 25.77 -10.99
C LYS A 64 -25.79 25.15 -9.74
N PRO A 65 -26.53 24.03 -9.88
CA PRO A 65 -27.14 23.35 -8.74
C PRO A 65 -26.07 22.70 -7.85
N LEU A 66 -26.42 22.40 -6.59
CA LEU A 66 -25.52 21.71 -5.65
C LEU A 66 -24.97 20.40 -6.23
N GLU A 67 -25.76 19.67 -7.00
CA GLU A 67 -25.37 18.42 -7.66
C GLU A 67 -24.15 18.59 -8.58
N TYR A 68 -24.05 19.73 -9.28
CA TYR A 68 -22.87 20.05 -10.08
C TYR A 68 -21.60 20.09 -9.22
N TYR A 69 -21.66 20.74 -8.05
CA TYR A 69 -20.53 20.85 -7.13
C TYR A 69 -20.22 19.55 -6.41
N GLN A 70 -21.23 18.73 -6.09
CA GLN A 70 -21.01 17.37 -5.59
C GLN A 70 -20.27 16.52 -6.61
N ASN A 71 -20.68 16.56 -7.87
CA ASN A 71 -19.99 15.85 -8.95
C ASN A 71 -18.57 16.39 -9.17
N LEU A 72 -18.38 17.71 -9.10
CA LEU A 72 -17.05 18.33 -9.20
C LEU A 72 -16.13 17.91 -8.05
N ARG A 73 -16.66 17.88 -6.82
CA ARG A 73 -15.96 17.36 -5.64
C ARG A 73 -15.59 15.90 -5.82
N ASN A 74 -16.54 15.06 -6.22
CA ASN A 74 -16.31 13.63 -6.44
C ASN A 74 -15.24 13.41 -7.51
N ASN A 75 -15.26 14.18 -8.59
CA ASN A 75 -14.23 14.13 -9.62
C ASN A 75 -12.87 14.58 -9.07
N PHE A 76 -12.83 15.61 -8.24
CA PHE A 76 -11.61 16.08 -7.59
C PHE A 76 -11.03 15.04 -6.62
N GLU A 77 -11.86 14.42 -5.78
CA GLU A 77 -11.45 13.34 -4.88
C GLU A 77 -11.00 12.09 -5.66
N LYS A 78 -11.65 11.81 -6.79
CA LYS A 78 -11.28 10.73 -7.72
C LYS A 78 -9.99 11.01 -8.49
N ARG A 79 -9.54 12.27 -8.62
CA ARG A 79 -8.25 12.58 -9.27
C ARG A 79 -7.13 11.85 -8.54
N MET A 80 -6.30 11.21 -9.33
CA MET A 80 -5.14 10.49 -8.86
C MET A 80 -4.05 11.49 -8.50
N THR A 81 -3.88 11.75 -7.20
CA THR A 81 -2.82 12.62 -6.67
C THR A 81 -1.61 11.79 -6.28
N LEU A 82 -0.41 12.38 -6.28
CA LEU A 82 0.82 11.67 -5.92
C LEU A 82 0.73 10.94 -4.57
N PRO A 83 0.21 11.55 -3.48
CA PRO A 83 0.02 10.84 -2.22
C PRO A 83 -0.91 9.63 -2.36
N ARG A 84 -2.01 9.79 -3.09
CA ARG A 84 -2.97 8.70 -3.32
C ARG A 84 -2.37 7.57 -4.16
N MET A 85 -1.54 7.89 -5.17
CA MET A 85 -0.77 6.89 -5.93
C MET A 85 0.17 6.10 -5.04
N VAL A 86 0.90 6.78 -4.14
CA VAL A 86 1.82 6.14 -3.20
C VAL A 86 1.06 5.25 -2.22
N THR A 87 -0.06 5.72 -1.67
CA THR A 87 -0.89 4.93 -0.75
C THR A 87 -1.48 3.70 -1.44
N GLU A 88 -2.05 3.84 -2.64
CA GLU A 88 -2.60 2.70 -3.39
C GLU A 88 -1.50 1.71 -3.80
N ARG A 89 -0.33 2.20 -4.23
CA ARG A 89 0.84 1.34 -4.50
C ARG A 89 1.33 0.62 -3.24
N SER A 90 1.29 1.26 -2.08
CA SER A 90 1.64 0.62 -0.81
C SER A 90 0.68 -0.53 -0.50
N LYS A 91 -0.63 -0.31 -0.63
CA LYS A 91 -1.63 -1.36 -0.39
C LYS A 91 -1.46 -2.55 -1.33
N THR A 92 -1.13 -2.31 -2.60
CA THR A 92 -0.88 -3.39 -3.55
C THR A 92 0.43 -4.11 -3.25
N LEU A 93 1.47 -3.38 -2.83
CA LEU A 93 2.73 -3.96 -2.36
C LEU A 93 2.52 -4.84 -1.12
N ASP A 94 1.71 -4.42 -0.15
CA ASP A 94 1.41 -5.21 1.05
C ASP A 94 0.78 -6.57 0.69
N LYS A 95 -0.22 -6.55 -0.21
CA LYS A 95 -0.85 -7.77 -0.73
C LYS A 95 0.14 -8.64 -1.50
N GLY A 96 0.99 -8.02 -2.31
CA GLY A 96 2.00 -8.73 -3.08
C GLY A 96 3.07 -9.38 -2.21
N ILE A 97 3.45 -8.76 -1.09
CA ILE A 97 4.35 -9.34 -0.09
C ILE A 97 3.70 -10.57 0.55
N ILE A 98 2.42 -10.48 0.96
CA ILE A 98 1.68 -11.60 1.56
C ILE A 98 1.62 -12.78 0.58
N ALA A 99 1.14 -12.54 -0.64
CA ALA A 99 1.06 -13.58 -1.68
C ALA A 99 2.43 -14.23 -1.93
N SER A 100 3.49 -13.44 -1.90
CA SER A 100 4.83 -13.94 -2.15
C SER A 100 5.38 -14.80 -0.98
N TYR A 101 5.02 -14.51 0.27
CA TYR A 101 5.30 -15.42 1.41
C TYR A 101 4.52 -16.72 1.30
N GLU A 102 3.23 -16.67 0.95
CA GLU A 102 2.40 -17.86 0.78
C GLU A 102 2.96 -18.78 -0.32
N ILE A 103 3.32 -18.20 -1.48
CA ILE A 103 3.94 -18.96 -2.57
C ILE A 103 5.30 -19.54 -2.15
N SER A 104 6.14 -18.76 -1.46
CA SER A 104 7.44 -19.26 -0.96
C SER A 104 7.24 -20.42 0.03
N GLN A 105 6.22 -20.36 0.87
CA GLN A 105 5.87 -21.44 1.79
C GLN A 105 5.40 -22.69 1.04
N LEU A 106 4.62 -22.56 -0.03
CA LEU A 106 4.20 -23.69 -0.86
C LEU A 106 5.39 -24.36 -1.56
N ILE A 107 6.34 -23.57 -2.07
CA ILE A 107 7.59 -24.07 -2.66
C ILE A 107 8.38 -24.88 -1.62
N ALA A 108 8.55 -24.33 -0.42
CA ALA A 108 9.26 -25.00 0.67
C ALA A 108 8.56 -26.29 1.12
N LYS A 109 7.23 -26.26 1.29
CA LYS A 109 6.42 -27.42 1.68
C LYS A 109 6.50 -28.57 0.68
N THR A 110 6.63 -28.25 -0.60
CA THR A 110 6.74 -29.24 -1.68
C THR A 110 8.17 -29.69 -1.94
N GLY A 111 9.16 -29.14 -1.21
CA GLY A 111 10.58 -29.49 -1.37
C GLY A 111 11.20 -28.99 -2.68
N ASN A 112 10.55 -28.04 -3.36
CA ASN A 112 11.05 -27.50 -4.63
C ASN A 112 12.17 -26.48 -4.40
N CYS A 113 13.05 -26.36 -5.40
CA CYS A 113 14.08 -25.32 -5.41
C CYS A 113 13.46 -23.93 -5.56
N HIS A 114 14.12 -22.93 -4.98
CA HIS A 114 13.67 -21.54 -5.00
C HIS A 114 13.64 -20.92 -6.41
N ASN A 115 14.26 -21.58 -7.40
CA ASN A 115 14.27 -21.15 -8.79
C ASN A 115 12.89 -21.28 -9.49
N ILE A 116 11.98 -22.08 -8.92
CA ILE A 116 10.68 -22.38 -9.52
C ILE A 116 9.76 -21.14 -9.54
N GLY A 117 10.01 -20.19 -8.64
CA GLY A 117 9.35 -18.88 -8.61
C GLY A 117 9.51 -18.13 -9.92
N GLU A 118 10.75 -17.91 -10.36
CA GLU A 118 11.04 -17.21 -11.61
C GLU A 118 10.81 -18.08 -12.85
N SER A 119 11.20 -19.35 -12.80
CA SER A 119 11.24 -20.20 -14.00
C SER A 119 9.86 -20.70 -14.44
N LEU A 120 8.91 -20.87 -13.52
CA LEU A 120 7.60 -21.48 -13.81
C LEU A 120 6.43 -20.65 -13.31
N ILE A 121 6.46 -20.20 -12.05
CA ILE A 121 5.30 -19.56 -11.41
C ILE A 121 5.03 -18.18 -12.03
N LEU A 122 6.05 -17.33 -12.19
CA LEU A 122 5.88 -16.02 -12.84
C LEU A 122 5.34 -16.13 -14.28
N PRO A 123 5.91 -16.98 -15.17
CA PRO A 123 5.35 -17.22 -16.50
C PRO A 123 3.90 -17.75 -16.47
N ALA A 124 3.60 -18.71 -15.60
CA ALA A 124 2.27 -19.29 -15.51
C ALA A 124 1.21 -18.25 -15.10
N VAL A 125 1.51 -17.43 -14.09
CA VAL A 125 0.63 -16.33 -13.66
C VAL A 125 0.46 -15.31 -14.78
N SER A 126 1.53 -14.98 -15.51
CA SER A 126 1.46 -14.10 -16.68
C SER A 126 0.48 -14.63 -17.73
N THR A 127 0.60 -15.92 -18.10
CA THR A 127 -0.29 -16.56 -19.08
C THR A 127 -1.75 -16.52 -18.64
N VAL A 128 -2.03 -16.84 -17.37
CA VAL A 128 -3.39 -16.83 -16.81
C VAL A 128 -3.99 -15.43 -16.86
N ILE A 129 -3.25 -14.40 -16.40
CA ILE A 129 -3.76 -13.02 -16.40
C ILE A 129 -4.02 -12.54 -17.82
N SER A 130 -3.12 -12.81 -18.75
CA SER A 130 -3.28 -12.42 -20.16
C SER A 130 -4.43 -13.15 -20.87
N ALA A 131 -4.71 -14.40 -20.51
CA ALA A 131 -5.80 -15.17 -21.11
C ALA A 131 -7.18 -14.84 -20.50
N MET A 132 -7.23 -14.60 -19.18
CA MET A 132 -8.49 -14.49 -18.44
C MET A 132 -8.94 -13.04 -18.18
N THR A 133 -8.05 -12.06 -18.33
CA THR A 133 -8.34 -10.67 -17.97
C THR A 133 -7.81 -9.70 -19.02
N THR A 134 -8.39 -8.50 -19.08
CA THR A 134 -7.86 -7.37 -19.87
C THR A 134 -6.86 -6.53 -19.06
N ILE A 135 -6.40 -7.01 -17.91
CA ILE A 135 -5.54 -6.27 -16.99
C ILE A 135 -4.09 -6.42 -17.41
N ASN A 136 -3.30 -5.37 -17.18
CA ASN A 136 -1.87 -5.39 -17.46
C ASN A 136 -1.14 -6.35 -16.49
N ALA A 137 -0.77 -7.53 -16.99
CA ALA A 137 -0.05 -8.55 -16.23
C ALA A 137 1.25 -8.03 -15.60
N ARG A 138 1.93 -7.08 -16.25
CA ARG A 138 3.21 -6.55 -15.76
C ARG A 138 3.08 -5.86 -14.40
N GLU A 139 2.02 -5.08 -14.19
CA GLU A 139 1.83 -4.34 -12.95
C GLU A 139 1.57 -5.28 -11.76
N ILE A 140 0.78 -6.33 -12.00
CA ILE A 140 0.49 -7.36 -10.99
C ILE A 140 1.76 -8.17 -10.69
N LEU A 141 2.49 -8.62 -11.70
CA LEU A 141 3.71 -9.41 -11.51
C LEU A 141 4.80 -8.62 -10.78
N GLN A 142 4.93 -7.32 -11.03
CA GLN A 142 5.85 -6.44 -10.29
C GLN A 142 5.49 -6.29 -8.82
N SER A 143 4.22 -6.45 -8.46
CA SER A 143 3.79 -6.35 -7.06
C SER A 143 4.17 -7.59 -6.23
N ILE A 144 4.38 -8.76 -6.86
CA ILE A 144 4.65 -10.04 -6.18
C ILE A 144 6.13 -10.40 -6.37
N PRO A 145 7.02 -10.09 -5.42
CA PRO A 145 8.46 -10.32 -5.59
C PRO A 145 8.83 -11.80 -5.41
N LEU A 146 8.79 -12.57 -6.51
CA LEU A 146 9.12 -14.00 -6.55
C LEU A 146 10.49 -14.30 -7.14
N SER A 147 11.43 -13.35 -7.03
CA SER A 147 12.79 -13.61 -7.50
C SER A 147 13.43 -14.76 -6.73
N ASN A 148 14.40 -15.45 -7.33
CA ASN A 148 15.11 -16.57 -6.73
C ASN A 148 15.70 -16.18 -5.37
N SER A 149 16.31 -15.00 -5.31
CA SER A 149 16.85 -14.40 -4.08
C SER A 149 15.76 -14.10 -3.04
N THR A 150 14.57 -13.68 -3.47
CA THR A 150 13.49 -13.34 -2.55
C THR A 150 12.83 -14.59 -1.97
N VAL A 151 12.54 -15.60 -2.81
CA VAL A 151 12.01 -16.89 -2.35
C VAL A 151 12.99 -17.55 -1.37
N SER A 152 14.28 -17.59 -1.71
CA SER A 152 15.34 -18.11 -0.83
C SER A 152 15.36 -17.38 0.52
N ARG A 153 15.38 -16.04 0.51
CA ARG A 153 15.38 -15.24 1.75
C ARG A 153 14.14 -15.48 2.61
N ARG A 154 12.96 -15.61 2.00
CA ARG A 154 11.73 -15.91 2.73
C ARG A 154 11.75 -17.30 3.35
N THR A 155 12.26 -18.30 2.63
CA THR A 155 12.44 -19.65 3.17
C THR A 155 13.36 -19.66 4.38
N ASN A 156 14.49 -18.95 4.30
CA ASN A 156 15.39 -18.81 5.45
C ASN A 156 14.71 -18.09 6.62
N GLY A 157 14.01 -16.98 6.37
CA GLY A 157 13.27 -16.27 7.42
C GLY A 157 12.19 -17.11 8.09
N MET A 158 11.48 -17.95 7.33
CA MET A 158 10.53 -18.93 7.91
C MET A 158 11.23 -19.98 8.76
N ALA A 159 12.40 -20.46 8.34
CA ALA A 159 13.19 -21.42 9.11
C ALA A 159 13.73 -20.80 10.41
N GLU A 160 14.21 -19.57 10.36
CA GLU A 160 14.68 -18.79 11.51
C GLU A 160 13.55 -18.57 12.53
N ASP A 161 12.35 -18.18 12.07
CA ASP A 161 11.18 -17.99 12.94
C ASP A 161 10.79 -19.30 13.67
N ILE A 162 10.79 -20.44 12.95
CA ILE A 162 10.55 -21.75 13.56
C ILE A 162 11.64 -22.09 14.59
N GLU A 163 12.91 -21.82 14.28
CA GLU A 163 14.01 -22.02 15.22
C GLU A 163 13.82 -21.17 16.49
N GLU A 164 13.46 -19.90 16.35
CA GLU A 164 13.21 -18.99 17.47
C GLU A 164 12.03 -19.43 18.33
N GLN A 165 10.93 -19.85 17.72
CA GLN A 165 9.78 -20.41 18.43
C GLN A 165 10.20 -21.65 19.24
N LEU A 166 10.97 -22.56 18.63
CA LEU A 166 11.46 -23.76 19.31
C LEU A 166 12.41 -23.42 20.46
N VAL A 167 13.32 -22.47 20.27
CA VAL A 167 14.22 -22.00 21.34
C VAL A 167 13.42 -21.40 22.50
N CYS A 168 12.41 -20.58 22.20
CA CYS A 168 11.54 -19.99 23.22
C CYS A 168 10.77 -21.06 24.01
N LEU A 169 10.26 -22.10 23.33
CA LEU A 169 9.56 -23.23 23.97
C LEU A 169 10.47 -24.09 24.85
N LEU A 170 11.74 -24.26 24.46
CA LEU A 170 12.69 -25.12 25.18
C LEU A 170 13.45 -24.40 26.30
N ARG A 171 13.58 -23.07 26.26
CA ARG A 171 14.30 -22.27 27.27
C ARG A 171 13.84 -22.50 28.73
N PRO A 172 12.54 -22.72 29.06
CA PRO A 172 12.10 -23.04 30.41
C PRO A 172 12.50 -24.45 30.88
N LYS A 173 12.76 -25.37 29.94
CA LYS A 173 13.18 -26.74 30.22
C LYS A 173 14.70 -26.79 30.15
N SER A 174 15.35 -26.37 31.23
CA SER A 174 16.78 -26.55 31.42
C SER A 174 17.13 -28.02 31.17
N PHE A 175 17.72 -28.40 30.03
CA PHE A 175 18.60 -29.57 29.87
C PHE A 175 19.13 -29.82 28.43
N LEU A 176 18.65 -29.17 27.36
CA LEU A 176 18.98 -29.61 25.97
C LEU A 176 19.40 -28.52 24.95
N CYS A 177 19.80 -27.32 25.38
CA CYS A 177 20.00 -26.18 24.47
C CYS A 177 21.18 -26.31 23.46
N CYS A 178 22.07 -27.31 23.59
CA CYS A 178 23.26 -27.42 22.72
C CYS A 178 23.07 -28.27 21.46
N SER A 179 22.10 -29.21 21.44
CA SER A 179 22.00 -30.22 20.36
C SER A 179 21.12 -29.82 19.18
N THR A 180 20.17 -28.89 19.36
CA THR A 180 19.19 -28.51 18.33
C THR A 180 19.74 -27.58 17.25
N LYS A 181 20.71 -26.70 17.59
CA LYS A 181 21.31 -25.75 16.62
C LYS A 181 22.16 -26.44 15.54
N LEU A 182 22.79 -27.56 15.87
CA LEU A 182 23.64 -28.29 14.92
C LEU A 182 22.80 -29.12 13.95
N PHE A 183 21.74 -29.77 14.43
CA PHE A 183 20.89 -30.62 13.58
C PHE A 183 20.16 -29.80 12.49
N CYS A 184 19.57 -28.66 12.85
CA CYS A 184 18.80 -27.85 11.90
C CYS A 184 19.66 -27.29 10.76
N LYS A 185 20.89 -26.84 11.07
CA LYS A 185 21.84 -26.34 10.06
C LYS A 185 22.35 -27.44 9.14
N THR A 186 22.59 -28.65 9.64
CA THR A 186 23.08 -29.76 8.81
C THR A 186 22.01 -30.29 7.86
N THR A 187 20.75 -30.42 8.28
CA THR A 187 19.65 -30.79 7.34
C THR A 187 19.34 -29.70 6.32
N MET A 188 19.40 -28.42 6.71
CA MET A 188 19.24 -27.30 5.77
C MET A 188 20.39 -27.24 4.76
N LEU A 189 21.64 -27.50 5.18
CA LEU A 189 22.79 -27.58 4.28
C LEU A 189 22.69 -28.79 3.34
N TYR A 190 22.19 -29.93 3.82
CA TYR A 190 21.98 -31.13 3.01
C TYR A 190 20.87 -30.92 1.96
N LEU A 191 19.73 -30.35 2.35
CA LEU A 191 18.66 -29.95 1.42
C LEU A 191 19.12 -28.87 0.44
N TRP A 192 19.95 -27.92 0.89
CA TRP A 192 20.53 -26.88 0.02
C TRP A 192 21.52 -27.44 -0.99
N LEU A 193 22.37 -28.41 -0.60
CA LEU A 193 23.25 -29.14 -1.50
C LEU A 193 22.44 -29.95 -2.52
N MET A 194 21.40 -30.67 -2.09
CA MET A 194 20.54 -31.44 -2.99
C MET A 194 19.77 -30.55 -3.98
N CYS A 195 19.38 -29.33 -3.58
CA CYS A 195 18.72 -28.37 -4.46
C CYS A 195 19.65 -27.63 -5.44
N ASN A 196 20.92 -27.41 -5.09
CA ASN A 196 21.86 -26.65 -5.94
C ASN A 196 22.82 -27.52 -6.76
N SER A 197 23.01 -28.80 -6.41
CA SER A 197 23.98 -29.66 -7.10
C SER A 197 23.44 -30.37 -8.34
N GLY A 198 22.19 -30.16 -8.74
CA GLY A 198 21.67 -30.64 -10.03
C GLY A 198 21.76 -32.16 -10.24
N MET A 199 21.89 -32.96 -9.18
CA MET A 199 21.80 -34.42 -9.28
C MET A 199 20.33 -34.79 -9.19
N GLY A 200 19.69 -34.89 -10.36
CA GLY A 200 18.44 -35.62 -10.49
C GLY A 200 18.63 -37.08 -10.07
N PRO A 201 17.59 -37.76 -9.57
CA PRO A 201 17.66 -39.18 -9.28
C PRO A 201 17.93 -39.95 -10.59
N SER A 202 18.75 -41.00 -10.44
CA SER A 202 19.30 -41.89 -11.47
C SER A 202 18.26 -42.45 -12.43
#